data_AF-N1ZCW9-F1
#
_entry.id   AF-N1ZCW9-F1
#
_cell.length_a   1.000
_cell.length_b   1.000
_cell.length_c   1.000
_cell.angle_alpha   90.00
_cell.angle_beta   90.00
_cell.angle_gamma   90.00
#
_symmetry.space_group_name_H-M   'P 1'
#
loop_
_entity.id
_entity.type
_entity.pdbx_description
1 polymer ?
#
loop_
_entity_poly.entity_id
_entity_poly.type
_entity_poly.pdbx_seq_one_letter_code
_entity_poly.pdbx_strand_id
1 'polypeptide(L)'
;MIQLKSYGAYCDVKIMLAIPFEGHNESWTNRSSERLKTIIKHSEEVVIVSDSGEAKQQAYRKRNQYMVDKADCLLAVFDKRKIRVRSGTNMTLVFALKKQIPVIVIDCSQYNE
;
A
#
# COMPACT_ATOMS: atom_id res chain seq x y z
N MET A 1 6.81 -11.24 -2.54
CA MET A 1 7.80 -10.34 -1.91
C MET A 1 8.60 -11.02 -0.82
N ILE A 2 8.04 -11.38 0.34
CA ILE A 2 8.84 -12.03 1.42
C ILE A 2 9.52 -13.31 0.94
N GLN A 3 8.78 -14.20 0.27
CA GLN A 3 9.36 -15.40 -0.35
C GLN A 3 10.38 -15.09 -1.44
N LEU A 4 10.28 -13.94 -2.13
CA LEU A 4 11.27 -13.60 -3.16
C LEU A 4 12.63 -13.31 -2.52
N LYS A 5 12.65 -12.73 -1.31
CA LYS A 5 13.90 -12.45 -0.58
C LYS A 5 14.70 -13.70 -0.22
N SER A 6 14.11 -14.90 -0.22
CA SER A 6 14.86 -16.14 0.00
C SER A 6 15.67 -16.58 -1.21
N TYR A 7 15.40 -16.02 -2.39
CA TYR A 7 16.20 -16.25 -3.58
C TYR A 7 17.34 -15.22 -3.60
N GLY A 8 18.57 -15.68 -3.82
CA GLY A 8 19.77 -14.84 -3.75
C GLY A 8 19.72 -13.60 -4.66
N ALA A 9 19.01 -13.66 -5.79
CA ALA A 9 18.84 -12.54 -6.72
C ALA A 9 17.97 -11.38 -6.19
N TYR A 10 17.27 -11.56 -5.06
CA TYR A 10 16.40 -10.54 -4.47
C TYR A 10 16.67 -10.33 -2.97
N CYS A 11 17.83 -10.78 -2.47
CA CYS A 11 18.14 -10.73 -1.04
C CYS A 11 18.30 -9.28 -0.52
N ASP A 12 18.67 -8.36 -1.42
CA ASP A 12 18.86 -6.93 -1.23
C ASP A 12 17.56 -6.12 -1.25
N VAL A 13 16.44 -6.73 -1.67
CA VAL A 13 15.13 -6.07 -1.67
C VAL A 13 14.70 -5.76 -0.24
N LYS A 14 14.55 -4.47 0.06
CA LYS A 14 14.02 -3.98 1.35
C LYS A 14 12.52 -3.71 1.27
N ILE A 15 11.84 -3.89 2.40
CA ILE A 15 10.40 -3.64 2.52
C ILE A 15 10.22 -2.52 3.54
N MET A 16 9.53 -1.47 3.12
CA MET A 16 9.16 -0.33 3.96
C MET A 16 7.63 -0.32 4.08
N LEU A 17 7.10 -0.19 5.29
CA LEU A 17 5.68 -0.30 5.55
C LEU A 17 5.12 1.02 6.09
N ALA A 18 4.06 1.53 5.44
CA ALA A 18 3.32 2.69 5.92
C ALA A 18 1.98 2.23 6.52
N ILE A 19 1.84 2.38 7.84
CA ILE A 19 0.66 2.05 8.62
C ILE A 19 -0.15 3.34 8.86
N PRO A 20 -1.47 3.35 8.62
CA PRO A 20 -2.24 4.59 8.69
C PRO A 20 -2.38 5.12 10.12
N PHE A 21 -2.62 4.24 11.10
CA PHE A 21 -2.72 4.54 12.54
C PHE A 21 -2.62 3.23 13.34
N GLU A 22 -2.33 3.31 14.64
CA GLU A 22 -2.35 2.17 15.56
C GLU A 22 -3.75 1.54 15.63
N GLY A 23 -3.82 0.20 15.69
CA GLY A 23 -5.12 -0.50 15.77
C GLY A 23 -5.95 -0.51 14.48
N HIS A 24 -5.42 -0.04 13.34
CA HIS A 24 -6.15 -0.05 12.06
C HIS A 24 -6.64 -1.44 11.59
N ASN A 25 -6.05 -2.51 12.13
CA ASN A 25 -6.35 -3.90 11.82
C ASN A 25 -7.12 -4.66 12.93
N GLU A 26 -7.62 -3.98 13.96
CA GLU A 26 -8.33 -4.62 15.10
C GLU A 26 -9.51 -5.49 14.67
N SER A 27 -10.22 -5.11 13.61
CA SER A 27 -11.39 -5.84 13.12
C SER A 27 -11.05 -6.95 12.11
N TRP A 28 -9.77 -7.21 11.85
CA TRP A 28 -9.36 -8.18 10.83
C TRP A 28 -9.45 -9.61 11.34
N THR A 29 -9.62 -10.55 10.40
CA THR A 29 -9.52 -11.98 10.71
C THR A 29 -8.11 -12.36 11.13
N ASN A 30 -7.98 -13.44 11.93
CA ASN A 30 -6.69 -13.95 12.38
C ASN A 30 -5.71 -14.18 11.22
N ARG A 31 -6.18 -14.68 10.08
CA ARG A 31 -5.35 -14.91 8.89
C ARG A 31 -4.73 -13.61 8.36
N SER A 32 -5.52 -12.54 8.24
CA SER A 32 -5.04 -11.24 7.75
C SER A 32 -4.09 -10.58 8.73
N SER A 33 -4.38 -10.67 10.03
CA SER A 33 -3.53 -10.15 11.10
C SER A 33 -2.19 -10.88 11.15
N GLU A 34 -2.17 -12.22 11.03
CA GLU A 34 -0.92 -12.99 11.04
C GLU A 34 -0.06 -12.72 9.81
N ARG A 35 -0.70 -12.53 8.65
CA ARG A 35 -0.01 -12.09 7.44
C ARG A 35 0.65 -10.73 7.63
N LEU A 36 -0.02 -9.76 8.26
CA LEU A 36 0.57 -8.46 8.54
C LEU A 36 1.75 -8.56 9.51
N LYS A 37 1.65 -9.35 10.59
CA LYS A 37 2.77 -9.60 11.52
C LYS A 37 3.98 -10.17 10.78
N THR A 38 3.75 -11.10 9.86
CA THR A 38 4.83 -11.66 9.03
C THR A 38 5.49 -10.59 8.16
N ILE A 39 4.70 -9.68 7.57
CA ILE A 39 5.25 -8.55 6.78
C ILE A 39 6.09 -7.62 7.67
N ILE A 40 5.59 -7.25 8.85
CA ILE A 40 6.29 -6.38 9.82
C ILE A 40 7.61 -7.01 10.27
N LYS A 41 7.62 -8.32 10.56
CA LYS A 41 8.84 -9.04 10.95
C LYS A 41 9.94 -8.99 9.88
N HIS A 42 9.56 -8.86 8.61
CA HIS A 42 10.48 -8.88 7.47
C HIS A 42 10.67 -7.50 6.81
N SER A 43 10.09 -6.44 7.38
CA SER A 43 10.30 -5.05 6.93
C SER A 43 11.53 -4.44 7.58
N GLU A 44 12.23 -3.61 6.82
CA GLU A 44 13.34 -2.80 7.32
C GLU A 44 12.82 -1.65 8.19
N GLU A 45 11.69 -1.06 7.77
CA GLU A 45 11.10 0.10 8.42
C GLU A 45 9.58 -0.03 8.43
N VAL A 46 8.97 0.37 9.55
CA VAL A 46 7.52 0.50 9.71
C VAL A 46 7.25 1.90 10.26
N VAL A 47 6.47 2.68 9.53
CA VAL A 47 6.09 4.04 9.89
C VAL A 47 4.59 4.10 10.13
N ILE A 48 4.20 4.63 11.29
CA ILE A 48 2.81 5.00 11.58
C ILE A 48 2.63 6.45 11.16
N VAL A 49 1.77 6.70 10.17
CA VAL A 49 1.71 7.99 9.45
C VAL A 49 0.84 9.03 10.15
N SER A 50 -0.10 8.61 10.99
CA SER A 50 -1.10 9.48 11.60
C SER A 50 -1.24 9.20 13.09
N ASP A 51 -1.47 10.26 13.87
CA ASP A 51 -1.66 10.18 15.30
C ASP A 51 -3.09 9.73 15.66
N SER A 52 -3.28 9.28 16.90
CA SER A 52 -4.52 8.68 17.41
C SER A 52 -5.75 9.59 17.41
N GLY A 53 -5.58 10.90 17.21
CA GLY A 53 -6.66 11.90 17.18
C GLY A 53 -7.25 12.18 15.79
N GLU A 54 -6.62 11.71 14.70
CA GLU A 54 -7.12 11.98 13.35
C GLU A 54 -8.33 11.11 12.99
N ALA A 55 -9.28 11.66 12.23
CA ALA A 55 -10.37 10.87 11.68
C ALA A 55 -9.83 9.77 10.76
N LYS A 56 -10.30 8.52 10.92
CA LYS A 56 -9.80 7.34 10.17
C LYS A 56 -9.66 7.59 8.66
N GLN A 57 -10.63 8.26 8.04
CA GLN A 57 -10.58 8.57 6.61
C GLN A 57 -9.41 9.48 6.23
N GLN A 58 -9.08 10.46 7.09
CA GLN A 58 -7.94 11.35 6.88
C GLN A 58 -6.63 10.57 7.04
N ALA A 59 -6.52 9.74 8.07
CA ALA A 59 -5.34 8.91 8.30
C ALA A 59 -5.05 7.95 7.12
N TYR A 60 -6.07 7.33 6.53
CA TYR A 60 -5.91 6.52 5.32
C TYR A 60 -5.41 7.33 4.12
N ARG A 61 -5.90 8.57 3.94
CA ARG A 61 -5.45 9.45 2.86
C ARG A 61 -4.02 9.91 3.07
N LYS A 62 -3.66 10.32 4.28
CA LYS A 62 -2.31 10.74 4.68
C LYS A 62 -1.30 9.61 4.45
N ARG A 63 -1.64 8.38 4.83
CA ARG A 63 -0.85 7.18 4.51
C ARG A 63 -0.64 6.99 3.01
N ASN A 64 -1.68 7.16 2.19
CA ASN A 64 -1.54 7.05 0.73
C ASN A 64 -0.65 8.15 0.14
N GLN A 65 -0.75 9.38 0.65
CA GLN A 65 0.11 10.48 0.24
C GLN A 65 1.56 10.23 0.64
N TYR A 66 1.81 9.80 1.87
CA TYR A 66 3.13 9.43 2.37
C TYR A 66 3.83 8.41 1.45
N MET A 67 3.13 7.35 1.05
CA MET A 67 3.69 6.35 0.14
C MET A 67 4.07 6.94 -1.23
N VAL A 68 3.23 7.81 -1.80
CA VAL A 68 3.48 8.42 -3.11
C VAL A 68 4.59 9.46 -3.03
N ASP A 69 4.66 10.26 -1.96
CA ASP A 69 5.69 11.27 -1.76
C ASP A 69 7.10 10.68 -1.57
N LYS A 70 7.19 9.40 -1.21
CA LYS A 70 8.45 8.66 -1.00
C LYS A 70 8.80 7.71 -2.15
N ALA A 71 8.00 7.66 -3.21
CA ALA A 71 8.17 6.70 -4.29
C ALA A 71 8.60 7.37 -5.59
N ASP A 72 9.57 6.77 -6.27
CA ASP A 72 9.96 7.17 -7.64
C ASP A 72 8.99 6.64 -8.70
N CYS A 73 8.18 5.63 -8.37
CA CYS A 73 7.21 5.01 -9.27
C CYS A 73 6.07 4.37 -8.47
N LEU A 74 4.85 4.42 -9.00
CA LEU A 74 3.69 3.74 -8.45
C LEU A 74 3.33 2.52 -9.31
N LEU A 75 3.46 1.32 -8.74
CA LEU A 75 2.88 0.09 -9.31
C LEU A 75 1.49 -0.16 -8.72
N ALA A 76 0.45 -0.06 -9.54
CA ALA A 76 -0.93 -0.30 -9.13
C ALA A 76 -1.49 -1.58 -9.77
N VAL A 77 -1.91 -2.52 -8.93
CA VAL A 77 -2.70 -3.68 -9.37
C VAL A 77 -4.17 -3.33 -9.17
N PHE A 78 -4.88 -3.09 -10.28
CA PHE A 78 -6.21 -2.48 -10.22
C PHE A 78 -7.05 -2.80 -11.46
N ASP A 79 -8.36 -3.01 -11.27
CA ASP A 79 -9.33 -3.18 -12.36
C ASP A 79 -9.57 -1.82 -13.03
N LYS A 80 -9.05 -1.64 -14.25
CA LYS A 80 -9.12 -0.36 -14.97
C LYS A 80 -10.56 0.13 -15.20
N ARG A 81 -11.56 -0.76 -15.22
CA ARG A 81 -12.98 -0.35 -15.36
C ARG A 81 -13.45 0.50 -14.19
N LYS A 82 -12.83 0.34 -13.00
CA LYS A 82 -13.16 1.08 -11.79
C LYS A 82 -12.50 2.46 -11.72
N ILE A 83 -11.74 2.88 -12.74
CA ILE A 83 -11.01 4.16 -12.74
C ILE A 83 -11.94 5.39 -12.63
N ARG A 84 -13.22 5.25 -13.01
CA ARG A 84 -14.21 6.32 -12.89
C ARG A 84 -14.93 6.32 -11.53
N VAL A 85 -14.72 5.29 -10.70
CA VAL A 85 -15.35 5.16 -9.39
C VAL A 85 -14.48 5.84 -8.33
N ARG A 86 -15.11 6.65 -7.46
CA ARG A 86 -14.44 7.24 -6.30
C ARG A 86 -14.04 6.12 -5.33
N SER A 87 -12.74 5.82 -5.28
CA SER A 87 -12.16 4.81 -4.39
C SER A 87 -10.84 5.29 -3.81
N GLY A 88 -10.42 4.71 -2.69
CA GLY A 88 -9.13 5.03 -2.07
C GLY A 88 -7.96 4.86 -3.05
N THR A 89 -7.94 3.76 -3.81
CA THR A 89 -6.93 3.48 -4.84
C THR A 89 -6.93 4.50 -5.96
N ASN A 90 -8.11 4.86 -6.48
CA ASN A 90 -8.20 5.86 -7.54
C ASN A 90 -7.71 7.25 -7.07
N MET A 91 -7.99 7.63 -5.82
CA MET A 91 -7.43 8.87 -5.27
C MET A 91 -5.90 8.83 -5.15
N THR A 92 -5.31 7.68 -4.82
CA THR A 92 -3.85 7.50 -4.83
C THR A 92 -3.26 7.62 -6.25
N LEU A 93 -3.91 7.01 -7.24
CA LEU A 93 -3.52 7.12 -8.65
C LEU A 93 -3.54 8.58 -9.12
N VAL A 94 -4.64 9.29 -8.85
CA VAL A 94 -4.77 10.72 -9.18
C VAL A 94 -3.68 11.55 -8.50
N PHE A 95 -3.34 11.24 -7.24
CA PHE A 95 -2.28 11.95 -6.53
C PHE A 95 -0.90 11.70 -7.14
N ALA A 96 -0.58 10.44 -7.49
CA ALA A 96 0.66 10.09 -8.18
C ALA A 96 0.81 10.78 -9.55
N LEU A 97 -0.27 10.81 -10.34
CA LEU A 97 -0.29 11.53 -11.62
C LEU A 97 -0.07 13.04 -11.44
N LYS A 98 -0.68 13.66 -10.42
CA LYS A 98 -0.43 15.07 -10.08
C LYS A 98 1.01 15.33 -9.66
N LYS A 99 1.64 14.38 -8.97
CA LYS A 99 3.05 14.41 -8.59
C LYS A 99 4.00 14.09 -9.75
N GLN A 100 3.46 13.70 -10.90
CA GLN A 100 4.22 13.33 -12.10
C GLN A 100 5.20 12.17 -11.86
N ILE A 101 4.91 11.29 -10.90
CA ILE A 101 5.66 10.03 -10.78
C ILE A 101 5.12 9.02 -11.80
N PRO A 102 5.98 8.23 -12.46
CA PRO A 102 5.57 7.14 -13.32
C PRO A 102 4.56 6.21 -12.64
N VAL A 103 3.49 5.86 -13.37
CA VAL A 103 2.45 4.93 -12.89
C VAL A 103 2.38 3.73 -13.82
N ILE A 104 2.65 2.55 -13.28
CA ILE A 104 2.51 1.27 -13.97
C ILE A 104 1.24 0.61 -13.48
N VAL A 105 0.31 0.29 -14.38
CA VAL A 105 -0.96 -0.37 -14.03
C VAL A 105 -0.97 -1.80 -14.55
N ILE A 106 -1.02 -2.75 -13.62
CA ILE A 106 -1.35 -4.15 -13.91
C ILE A 106 -2.87 -4.27 -13.86
N ASP A 107 -3.49 -4.41 -15.03
CA ASP A 107 -4.94 -4.53 -15.13
C ASP A 107 -5.40 -5.92 -14.70
N CYS A 108 -6.21 -5.98 -13.65
CA CYS A 108 -6.81 -7.22 -13.19
C CYS A 108 -8.29 -7.37 -13.61
N SER A 109 -8.80 -6.51 -14.49
CA SER A 109 -10.16 -6.59 -15.01
C SER A 109 -10.49 -7.95 -15.66
N GLN A 110 -9.47 -8.60 -16.22
CA GLN A 110 -9.53 -9.88 -16.93
C GLN A 110 -9.52 -11.14 -16.04
N TYR A 111 -9.38 -11.00 -14.71
CA TYR A 111 -9.32 -12.14 -13.77
C TYR A 111 -10.53 -12.24 -12.84
N ASN A 112 -11.60 -11.50 -13.13
CA ASN A 112 -12.85 -11.54 -12.38
C ASN A 112 -13.92 -12.37 -13.12
N GLU A 113 -13.55 -13.58 -13.54
CA GLU A 113 -14.52 -14.64 -13.88
C GLU A 113 -14.95 -15.38 -12.61
#